data_AF-A0AAJ6KIR6-F1
#
_entry.id   AF-A0AAJ6KIR6-F1
#
_cell.length_a   1.000
_cell.length_b   1.000
_cell.length_c   1.000
_cell.angle_alpha   90.00
_cell.angle_beta   90.00
_cell.angle_gamma   90.00
#
_symmetry.space_group_name_H-M   'P 1'
#
loop_
_entity.id
_entity.type
_entity.pdbx_description
1 polymer ?
#
loop_
_entity_poly.entity_id
_entity_poly.type
_entity_poly.pdbx_seq_one_letter_code
_entity_poly.pdbx_strand_id
1 'polypeptide(L)'
;MAEPNSYVDIIPLEISQHILYGDGSGSGGHMWPGQQGKSVFPQSWGADKIIHHIGDIATCPKTTWYVQTGSGETYTRRGDPAKWVAFEVRGGVRIRVIYQPAIGKVITAFPDDTPMPSLKKI
;
A
#
# COMPACT_ATOMS: atom_id res chain seq x y z
N MET A 1 -27.97 14.51 16.61
CA MET A 1 -27.67 13.09 16.34
C MET A 1 -26.39 13.10 15.52
N ALA A 2 -25.29 12.57 16.05
CA ALA A 2 -24.04 12.48 15.30
C ALA A 2 -24.15 11.30 14.33
N GLU A 3 -23.83 11.53 13.06
CA GLU A 3 -23.71 10.49 12.04
C GLU A 3 -22.80 9.35 12.56
N PRO A 4 -23.15 8.07 12.38
CA PRO A 4 -22.25 6.98 12.73
C PRO A 4 -20.96 7.18 11.95
N ASN A 5 -19.86 7.40 12.67
CA ASN A 5 -18.54 7.60 12.09
C ASN A 5 -18.19 6.33 11.28
N SER A 6 -18.44 6.37 9.97
CA SER A 6 -18.13 5.26 9.06
C SER A 6 -16.62 5.22 8.86
N TYR A 7 -15.91 4.70 9.84
CA TYR A 7 -14.48 4.45 9.72
C TYR A 7 -14.26 3.49 8.56
N VAL A 8 -13.65 3.99 7.49
CA VAL A 8 -13.12 3.13 6.44
C VAL A 8 -11.88 2.46 7.00
N ASP A 9 -11.93 1.13 7.12
CA ASP A 9 -10.73 0.35 7.36
C ASP A 9 -9.86 0.38 6.08
N ILE A 10 -8.89 1.29 6.08
CA ILE A 10 -8.03 1.58 4.92
C ILE A 10 -7.06 0.42 4.64
N ILE A 11 -6.74 -0.39 5.66
CA ILE A 11 -5.92 -1.59 5.54
C ILE A 11 -6.61 -2.72 6.32
N PRO A 12 -7.63 -3.35 5.72
CA PRO A 12 -8.33 -4.47 6.33
C PRO A 12 -7.40 -5.60 6.75
N LEU A 13 -7.86 -6.45 7.68
CA LEU A 13 -7.09 -7.58 8.19
C LEU A 13 -6.59 -8.50 7.06
N GLU A 14 -7.41 -8.74 6.04
CA GLU A 14 -7.02 -9.54 4.87
C GLU A 14 -5.87 -8.92 4.07
N ILE A 15 -5.84 -7.57 3.96
CA ILE A 15 -4.75 -6.86 3.28
C ILE A 15 -3.50 -6.82 4.16
N SER A 16 -3.67 -6.67 5.48
CA SER A 16 -2.56 -6.78 6.43
C SER A 16 -1.91 -8.16 6.35
N GLN A 17 -2.70 -9.22 6.32
CA GLN A 17 -2.23 -10.60 6.14
C GLN A 17 -1.50 -10.76 4.81
N HIS A 18 -2.10 -10.29 3.71
CA HIS A 18 -1.51 -10.30 2.37
C HIS A 18 -0.13 -9.63 2.36
N ILE A 19 -0.01 -8.43 2.93
CA ILE A 19 1.24 -7.66 2.96
C ILE A 19 2.29 -8.34 3.82
N LEU A 20 1.93 -8.79 5.03
CA LEU A 20 2.90 -9.29 6.00
C LEU A 20 3.35 -10.71 5.69
N TYR A 21 2.42 -11.58 5.31
CA TYR A 21 2.62 -13.04 5.26
C TYR A 21 2.28 -13.66 3.90
N GLY A 22 1.52 -12.96 3.06
CA GLY A 22 1.00 -13.48 1.79
C GLY A 22 -0.33 -14.24 1.96
N ASP A 23 -0.88 -14.69 0.84
CA ASP A 23 -2.23 -15.29 0.75
C ASP A 23 -2.24 -16.82 0.89
N GLY A 24 -1.07 -17.45 1.02
CA GLY A 24 -0.97 -18.91 1.09
C GLY A 24 0.42 -19.46 0.80
N SER A 25 0.50 -20.79 0.64
CA SER A 25 1.75 -21.51 0.45
C SER A 25 2.54 -21.00 -0.75
N GLY A 26 3.81 -20.64 -0.53
CA GLY A 26 4.72 -20.12 -1.57
C GLY A 26 4.45 -18.70 -2.09
N SER A 27 3.45 -18.00 -1.56
CA SER A 27 3.13 -16.62 -2.01
C SER A 27 3.98 -15.56 -1.34
N GLY A 28 4.34 -15.74 -0.07
CA GLY A 28 5.31 -14.96 0.70
C GLY A 28 4.99 -13.48 0.84
N GLY A 29 4.75 -13.05 2.08
CA GLY A 29 4.63 -11.62 2.40
C GLY A 29 5.98 -10.91 2.48
N HIS A 30 5.91 -9.64 2.86
CA HIS A 30 7.03 -8.71 2.91
C HIS A 30 7.59 -8.53 4.31
N MET A 31 6.99 -9.12 5.36
CA MET A 31 7.59 -9.10 6.70
C MET A 31 8.77 -10.06 6.76
N TRP A 32 9.88 -9.64 7.40
CA TRP A 32 11.03 -10.51 7.66
C TRP A 32 10.61 -11.79 8.43
N PRO A 33 11.14 -12.99 8.11
CA PRO A 33 12.24 -13.27 7.17
C PRO A 33 11.85 -13.28 5.69
N GLY A 34 10.57 -13.13 5.37
CA GLY A 34 10.03 -13.18 4.01
C GLY A 34 10.29 -14.51 3.29
N GLN A 35 9.95 -14.56 2.02
CA GLN A 35 10.29 -15.68 1.13
C GLN A 35 11.34 -15.25 0.10
N GLN A 36 12.07 -16.23 -0.44
CA GLN A 36 13.09 -15.99 -1.46
C GLN A 36 12.51 -15.21 -2.65
N GLY A 37 13.22 -14.17 -3.08
CA GLY A 37 12.82 -13.33 -4.22
C GLY A 37 11.81 -12.22 -3.88
N LYS A 38 11.37 -12.10 -2.62
CA LYS A 38 10.58 -10.96 -2.16
C LYS A 38 11.47 -9.84 -1.63
N SER A 39 11.05 -8.60 -1.83
CA SER A 39 11.56 -7.50 -1.02
C SER A 39 10.98 -7.63 0.39
N VAL A 40 11.83 -7.45 1.41
CA VAL A 40 11.47 -7.68 2.81
C VAL A 40 11.73 -6.44 3.64
N PHE A 41 10.81 -6.13 4.55
CA PHE A 41 10.99 -5.05 5.51
C PHE A 41 12.16 -5.38 6.46
N PRO A 42 12.78 -4.37 7.10
CA PRO A 42 13.87 -4.61 8.04
C PRO A 42 13.48 -5.62 9.12
N GLN A 43 14.42 -6.51 9.49
CA GLN A 43 14.21 -7.49 10.56
C GLN A 43 13.77 -6.87 11.90
N SER A 44 14.12 -5.60 12.15
CA SER A 44 13.74 -4.86 13.35
C SER A 44 12.30 -4.33 13.34
N TRP A 45 11.57 -4.46 12.23
CA TRP A 45 10.18 -4.00 12.13
C TRP A 45 9.21 -5.14 12.37
N GLY A 46 8.37 -5.00 13.40
CA GLY A 46 7.21 -5.88 13.61
C GLY A 46 6.01 -5.49 12.74
N ALA A 47 5.02 -6.39 12.71
CA ALA A 47 3.77 -6.23 11.95
C ALA A 47 3.10 -4.87 12.16
N ASP A 48 2.90 -4.46 13.42
CA ASP A 48 2.22 -3.20 13.76
C ASP A 48 2.95 -1.98 13.18
N LYS A 49 4.29 -1.98 13.22
CA LYS A 49 5.09 -0.89 12.67
C LYS A 49 4.96 -0.81 11.15
N ILE A 50 4.96 -1.95 10.48
CA ILE A 50 4.80 -2.04 9.02
C ILE A 50 3.43 -1.49 8.63
N ILE A 51 2.35 -2.01 9.22
CA ILE A 51 0.98 -1.58 8.92
C ILE A 51 0.76 -0.11 9.28
N HIS A 52 1.30 0.35 10.41
CA HIS A 52 1.24 1.76 10.80
C HIS A 52 1.89 2.68 9.76
N HIS A 53 3.10 2.36 9.27
CA HIS A 53 3.76 3.17 8.25
C HIS A 53 2.99 3.18 6.93
N ILE A 54 2.40 2.06 6.54
CA ILE A 54 1.55 1.99 5.33
C ILE A 54 0.28 2.83 5.51
N GLY A 55 -0.34 2.76 6.69
CA GLY A 55 -1.53 3.56 7.04
C GLY A 55 -1.22 5.06 7.06
N ASP A 56 -0.08 5.46 7.62
CA ASP A 56 0.38 6.84 7.59
C ASP A 56 0.57 7.33 6.15
N ILE A 57 1.21 6.55 5.28
CA ILE A 57 1.33 6.91 3.85
C ILE A 57 -0.04 7.02 3.19
N ALA A 58 -0.94 6.08 3.45
CA ALA A 58 -2.26 6.04 2.82
C ALA A 58 -3.17 7.20 3.25
N THR A 59 -2.97 7.75 4.45
CA THR A 59 -3.82 8.80 5.04
C THR A 59 -3.16 10.18 5.11
N CYS A 60 -1.85 10.28 4.89
CA CYS A 60 -1.14 11.54 4.99
C CYS A 60 -1.51 12.48 3.83
N PRO A 61 -1.97 13.72 4.10
CA PRO A 61 -2.35 14.68 3.07
C PRO A 61 -1.15 15.17 2.22
N LYS A 62 0.08 14.85 2.64
CA LYS A 62 1.31 15.20 1.91
C LYS A 62 1.82 14.07 1.01
N THR A 63 1.21 12.87 1.08
CA THR A 63 1.61 11.75 0.23
C THR A 63 1.44 12.13 -1.23
N THR A 64 2.50 11.95 -2.01
CA THR A 64 2.42 12.16 -3.45
C THR A 64 1.98 10.87 -4.14
N TRP A 65 0.81 10.92 -4.77
CA TRP A 65 0.24 9.82 -5.53
C TRP A 65 0.55 9.94 -7.02
N TYR A 66 0.74 8.78 -7.65
CA TYR A 66 0.98 8.64 -9.08
C TYR A 66 0.00 7.65 -9.70
N VAL A 67 -0.27 7.82 -10.99
CA VAL A 67 -1.13 6.91 -11.74
C VAL A 67 -0.45 5.55 -11.90
N GLN A 68 -1.06 4.49 -11.39
CA GLN A 68 -0.63 3.10 -11.64
C GLN A 68 -1.49 2.43 -12.73
N THR A 69 -2.80 2.69 -12.72
CA THR A 69 -3.73 2.29 -13.79
C THR A 69 -4.73 3.41 -14.09
N GLY A 70 -5.24 3.47 -15.32
CA GLY A 70 -6.15 4.53 -15.75
C GLY A 70 -5.43 5.84 -16.08
N SER A 71 -6.09 6.97 -15.83
CA SER A 71 -5.62 8.32 -16.23
C SER A 71 -5.46 9.30 -15.05
N GLY A 72 -5.69 8.83 -13.83
CA GLY A 72 -5.59 9.59 -12.57
C GLY A 72 -6.91 9.76 -11.83
N GLU A 73 -8.03 9.38 -12.44
CA GLU A 73 -9.35 9.37 -11.81
C GLU A 73 -9.52 8.15 -10.88
N THR A 74 -10.68 8.05 -10.23
CA THR A 74 -11.00 6.97 -9.29
C THR A 74 -11.35 5.65 -9.97
N TYR A 75 -11.81 5.70 -11.23
CA TYR A 75 -12.10 4.55 -12.07
C TYR A 75 -11.37 4.66 -13.41
N THR A 76 -11.02 3.53 -14.00
CA THR A 76 -10.51 3.47 -15.37
C THR A 76 -11.64 3.72 -16.38
N ARG A 77 -11.29 3.97 -17.64
CA ARG A 77 -12.27 4.08 -18.74
C ARG A 77 -13.20 2.85 -18.86
N ARG A 78 -12.76 1.67 -18.39
CA ARG A 78 -13.54 0.42 -18.42
C ARG A 78 -14.51 0.26 -17.24
N GLY A 79 -14.47 1.18 -16.26
CA GLY A 79 -15.28 1.11 -15.04
C GLY A 79 -14.61 0.36 -13.89
N ASP A 80 -13.41 -0.20 -14.08
CA ASP A 80 -12.66 -0.84 -13.00
C ASP A 80 -12.10 0.21 -12.02
N PRO A 81 -12.06 -0.06 -10.70
CA PRO A 81 -11.36 0.80 -9.73
C PRO A 81 -9.90 1.05 -10.14
N ALA A 82 -9.56 2.32 -10.33
CA ALA A 82 -8.20 2.73 -10.68
C ALA A 82 -7.24 2.48 -9.52
N LYS A 83 -5.95 2.31 -9.83
CA LYS A 83 -4.90 2.16 -8.84
C LYS A 83 -4.01 3.39 -8.86
N TRP A 84 -3.76 3.92 -7.67
CA TRP A 84 -2.77 4.94 -7.41
C TRP A 84 -1.59 4.29 -6.70
N VAL A 85 -0.39 4.80 -6.92
CA VAL A 85 0.83 4.32 -6.26
C VAL A 85 1.57 5.49 -5.62
N ALA A 86 2.10 5.27 -4.42
CA ALA A 86 2.99 6.20 -3.73
C ALA A 86 4.34 5.52 -3.46
N PHE A 87 5.39 6.33 -3.40
CA PHE A 87 6.77 5.90 -3.12
C PHE A 87 7.34 6.77 -2.00
N GLU A 88 6.98 6.45 -0.75
CA GLU A 88 7.24 7.32 0.40
C GLU A 88 8.28 6.70 1.32
N VAL A 89 9.12 7.53 1.95
CA VAL A 89 10.12 7.05 2.91
C VAL A 89 9.57 7.17 4.33
N ARG A 90 9.62 6.07 5.09
CA ARG A 90 9.34 6.02 6.53
C ARG A 90 10.40 5.18 7.23
N GLY A 91 10.92 5.67 8.35
CA GLY A 91 11.97 4.96 9.10
C GLY A 91 13.19 4.56 8.27
N GLY A 92 13.55 5.36 7.25
CA GLY A 92 14.69 5.10 6.35
C GLY A 92 14.43 4.10 5.23
N VAL A 93 13.22 3.52 5.14
CA VAL A 93 12.83 2.57 4.09
C VAL A 93 11.87 3.26 3.15
N ARG A 94 12.12 3.17 1.84
CA ARG A 94 11.13 3.58 0.84
C ARG A 94 10.10 2.46 0.67
N ILE A 95 8.84 2.82 0.84
CA ILE A 95 7.69 1.91 0.79
C ILE A 95 6.86 2.27 -0.43
N ARG A 96 6.64 1.28 -1.32
CA ARG A 96 5.69 1.40 -2.41
C ARG A 96 4.32 0.99 -1.89
N VAL A 97 3.34 1.90 -1.93
CA VAL A 97 1.96 1.65 -1.50
C VAL A 97 1.03 1.74 -2.69
N ILE A 98 0.22 0.71 -2.93
CA ILE A 98 -0.80 0.70 -3.98
C ILE A 98 -2.17 0.85 -3.34
N TYR A 99 -2.93 1.84 -3.79
CA TYR A 99 -4.20 2.27 -3.24
C TYR A 99 -5.28 2.33 -4.31
N GLN A 100 -6.51 1.95 -3.96
CA GLN A 100 -7.68 2.12 -4.82
C GLN A 100 -8.60 3.20 -4.22
N PRO A 101 -8.65 4.42 -4.82
CA PRO A 101 -9.44 5.53 -4.31
C PRO A 101 -10.96 5.28 -4.37
N ALA A 102 -11.43 4.51 -5.36
CA ALA A 102 -12.86 4.21 -5.50
C ALA A 102 -13.46 3.47 -4.29
N ILE A 103 -12.65 2.66 -3.60
CA ILE A 103 -13.09 1.87 -2.44
C ILE A 103 -12.41 2.32 -1.14
N GLY A 104 -11.51 3.30 -1.21
CA GLY A 104 -10.84 3.86 -0.05
C GLY A 104 -9.80 2.94 0.61
N LYS A 105 -9.20 1.99 -0.11
CA LYS A 105 -8.37 0.92 0.49
C LYS A 105 -6.98 0.77 -0.14
N VAL A 106 -6.01 0.42 0.70
CA VAL A 106 -4.73 -0.14 0.26
C VAL A 106 -4.98 -1.55 -0.30
N ILE A 107 -4.29 -1.88 -1.38
CA ILE A 107 -4.35 -3.20 -2.02
C ILE A 107 -3.11 -4.01 -1.68
N THR A 108 -1.94 -3.38 -1.65
CA THR A 108 -0.68 -4.00 -1.22
C THR A 108 0.36 -2.92 -0.94
N ALA A 109 1.41 -3.26 -0.21
CA ALA A 109 2.56 -2.41 0.02
C ALA A 109 3.81 -3.22 0.33
N PHE A 110 4.96 -2.72 -0.06
CA PHE A 110 6.23 -3.41 0.12
C PHE A 110 7.43 -2.46 0.09
N PRO A 111 8.57 -2.83 0.70
CA PRO A 111 9.79 -2.05 0.57
C PRO A 111 10.30 -2.14 -0.87
N ASP A 112 10.74 -1.02 -1.38
CA ASP A 112 11.12 -0.88 -2.79
C ASP A 112 12.36 0.00 -2.90
N ASP A 113 13.45 -0.57 -3.37
CA ASP A 113 14.75 0.09 -3.62
C ASP A 113 15.01 0.29 -5.14
N THR A 114 14.07 -0.09 -6.01
CA THR A 114 14.20 0.06 -7.46
C THR A 114 14.03 1.51 -7.93
N PRO A 115 14.70 1.97 -9.00
CA PRO A 115 14.48 3.32 -9.52
C PRO A 115 13.00 3.59 -9.79
N MET A 116 12.50 4.75 -9.34
CA MET A 116 11.09 5.10 -9.54
C MET A 116 10.83 5.26 -11.04
N PRO A 117 9.81 4.58 -11.60
CA PRO A 117 9.45 4.76 -13.01
C PRO A 117 8.92 6.17 -13.26
N SER A 118 8.98 6.63 -14.50
CA SER A 118 8.35 7.89 -14.91
C SER A 118 6.83 7.73 -14.90
N LEU A 119 6.17 8.25 -13.86
CA LEU A 119 4.72 8.19 -13.68
C LEU A 119 4.12 9.59 -13.62
N LYS A 120 2.89 9.71 -14.13
CA LYS A 120 2.09 10.94 -14.00
C LYS A 120 1.67 11.11 -12.54
N LYS A 121 1.96 12.27 -11.97
CA LYS A 121 1.45 12.68 -10.65
C LYS A 121 -0.06 12.95 -10.72
N ILE A 122 -0.78 12.58 -9.65
CA ILE A 122 -2.22 12.85 -9.46
C ILE A 122 -2.41 14.21 -8.78
#